data_AF-L8HDP7-F1
#
_entry.id   AF-L8HDP7-F1
#
_cell.length_a   1.000
_cell.length_b   1.000
_cell.length_c   1.000
_cell.angle_alpha   90.00
_cell.angle_beta   90.00
_cell.angle_gamma   90.00
#
_symmetry.space_group_name_H-M   'P 1'
#
loop_
_entity.id
_entity.type
_entity.pdbx_description
1 polymer ?
#
loop_
_entity_poly.entity_id
_entity_poly.type
_entity_poly.pdbx_seq_one_letter_code
_entity_poly.pdbx_strand_id
1 'polypeptide(L)'
;MSKTLALLVLFVAALALATSATPSVYLVQVNLDPTTLQELHDTQQTVLIAQQAPPGCWSSVWGSFAQPFSHNYLVWNETGTSVYASTSAFGEGHPIHIGAFQRYVQPQHGYDFKDGAFRRQVYQDWLDEDQLAINNLETDVYYFGLAQDINVNSEEIAMPPLYSCEMMGMEYEVFTPSSSFYIFLGGRTTAPGTMTRDLRRVARSALTLVRFDPGTTKINLSWNRSVGRFVVE
;
A
#
# COMPACT_ATOMS: atom_id res chain seq x y z
N MET A 1 -14.54 48.13 37.69
CA MET A 1 -13.35 47.85 36.83
C MET A 1 -12.69 46.59 37.34
N SER A 2 -12.50 45.49 36.64
CA SER A 2 -13.10 44.94 35.41
C SER A 2 -12.66 43.47 35.45
N LYS A 3 -13.58 42.54 35.75
CA LYS A 3 -13.33 41.08 35.90
C LYS A 3 -13.07 40.38 34.54
N THR A 4 -12.68 41.14 33.53
CA THR A 4 -12.72 40.74 32.12
C THR A 4 -11.35 40.30 31.58
N LEU A 5 -10.28 40.41 32.38
CA LEU A 5 -8.92 40.04 31.94
C LEU A 5 -8.49 38.61 32.30
N ALA A 6 -9.18 37.94 33.24
CA ALA A 6 -8.83 36.59 33.66
C ALA A 6 -9.45 35.49 32.77
N LEU A 7 -10.41 35.83 31.91
CA LEU A 7 -11.09 34.84 31.05
C LEU A 7 -10.37 34.62 29.70
N LEU A 8 -9.45 35.51 29.31
CA LEU A 8 -8.81 35.44 28.00
C LEU A 8 -7.55 34.57 27.97
N VAL A 9 -6.95 34.27 29.12
CA VAL A 9 -5.75 33.41 29.20
C VAL A 9 -6.11 31.93 29.32
N LEU A 10 -7.32 31.58 29.77
CA LEU A 10 -7.78 30.19 29.79
C LEU A 10 -8.31 29.68 28.44
N PHE A 11 -8.63 30.57 27.49
CA PHE A 11 -9.14 30.16 26.17
C PHE A 11 -8.06 29.98 25.11
N VAL A 12 -6.82 30.40 25.37
CA VAL A 12 -5.68 30.20 24.44
C VAL A 12 -4.91 28.91 24.75
N ALA A 13 -5.11 28.31 25.93
CA ALA A 13 -4.47 27.04 26.30
C ALA A 13 -5.30 25.78 25.96
N ALA A 14 -6.56 25.94 25.51
CA ALA A 14 -7.43 24.82 25.15
C ALA A 14 -7.41 24.49 23.63
N LEU A 15 -6.60 25.19 22.84
CA LEU A 15 -6.58 25.06 21.38
C LEU A 15 -5.17 24.73 20.86
N ALA A 16 -4.50 23.78 21.49
CA ALA A 16 -3.24 23.22 20.98
C ALA A 16 -3.01 21.76 21.37
N LEU A 17 -4.09 21.01 21.66
CA LEU A 17 -4.06 19.55 21.48
C LEU A 17 -4.47 19.26 20.04
N ALA A 18 -3.74 19.82 19.08
CA ALA A 18 -3.58 19.14 17.82
C ALA A 18 -2.82 17.87 18.18
N THR A 19 -3.56 16.79 18.41
CA THR A 19 -2.99 15.44 18.40
C THR A 19 -2.40 15.27 17.01
N SER A 20 -1.13 15.64 16.83
CA SER A 20 -0.34 15.11 15.75
C SER A 20 -0.32 13.62 15.99
N ALA A 21 -1.28 12.91 15.40
CA ALA A 21 -1.30 11.46 15.40
C ALA A 21 0.07 11.07 14.85
N THR A 22 0.91 10.48 15.70
CA THR A 22 2.18 9.93 15.25
C THR A 22 1.89 8.99 14.10
N PRO A 23 2.65 9.04 12.99
CA PRO A 23 2.43 8.16 11.86
C PRO A 23 2.32 6.71 12.34
N SER A 24 1.24 6.02 11.97
CA SER A 24 1.08 4.60 12.28
C SER A 24 2.13 3.82 11.51
N VAL A 25 3.08 3.24 12.24
CA VAL A 25 4.04 2.29 11.69
C VAL A 25 3.46 0.89 11.88
N TYR A 26 3.28 0.18 10.78
CA TYR A 26 2.76 -1.18 10.75
C TYR A 26 3.91 -2.18 10.64
N LEU A 27 3.80 -3.27 11.39
CA LEU A 27 4.76 -4.35 11.44
C LEU A 27 4.04 -5.68 11.24
N VAL A 28 4.49 -6.45 10.26
CA VAL A 28 4.07 -7.83 10.05
C VAL A 28 5.27 -8.73 10.27
N GLN A 29 5.15 -9.67 11.19
CA GLN A 29 6.16 -10.69 11.43
C GLN A 29 5.63 -12.03 10.91
N VAL A 30 6.38 -12.68 10.02
CA VAL A 30 6.05 -14.01 9.48
C VAL A 30 7.05 -15.04 10.00
N ASN A 31 6.53 -15.96 10.81
CA ASN A 31 7.27 -17.05 11.42
C ASN A 31 7.15 -18.30 10.53
N LEU A 32 8.30 -18.85 10.14
CA LEU A 32 8.39 -20.07 9.34
C LEU A 32 9.28 -21.07 10.07
N ASP A 33 8.78 -22.27 10.30
CA ASP A 33 9.57 -23.33 10.88
C ASP A 33 10.56 -23.92 9.85
N PRO A 34 11.62 -24.64 10.30
CA PRO A 34 12.64 -25.17 9.41
C PRO A 34 12.14 -26.11 8.31
N THR A 35 11.07 -26.87 8.55
CA THR A 35 10.51 -27.80 7.54
C THR A 35 9.89 -27.00 6.41
N THR A 36 9.10 -25.97 6.76
CA THR A 36 8.49 -25.07 5.77
C THR A 36 9.57 -24.35 4.95
N LEU A 37 10.64 -23.87 5.59
CA LEU A 37 11.73 -23.20 4.87
C LEU A 37 12.40 -24.12 3.83
N GLN A 38 12.65 -25.37 4.19
CA GLN A 38 13.20 -26.36 3.28
C GLN A 38 12.25 -26.62 2.09
N GLU A 39 10.96 -26.79 2.36
CA GLU A 39 9.94 -26.98 1.32
C GLU A 39 9.88 -25.80 0.34
N LEU A 40 9.88 -24.56 0.84
CA LEU A 40 9.87 -23.37 -0.01
C LEU A 40 11.12 -23.29 -0.89
N HIS A 41 12.29 -23.61 -0.33
CA HIS A 41 13.54 -23.67 -1.07
C HIS A 41 13.46 -24.72 -2.20
N ASP A 42 13.04 -25.94 -1.88
CA ASP A 42 13.04 -27.06 -2.83
C ASP A 42 12.00 -26.88 -3.94
N THR A 43 10.87 -26.22 -3.63
CA THR A 43 9.80 -25.94 -4.59
C THR A 43 9.95 -24.60 -5.32
N GLN A 44 11.05 -23.87 -5.10
CA GLN A 44 11.29 -22.53 -5.65
C GLN A 44 10.09 -21.59 -5.39
N GLN A 45 9.56 -21.65 -4.17
CA GLN A 45 8.49 -20.79 -3.69
C GLN A 45 9.02 -19.71 -2.76
N THR A 46 8.26 -18.63 -2.64
CA THR A 46 8.52 -17.49 -1.76
C THR A 46 7.21 -17.04 -1.13
N VAL A 47 7.28 -16.21 -0.11
CA VAL A 47 6.12 -15.56 0.49
C VAL A 47 5.88 -14.24 -0.22
N LEU A 48 4.71 -14.10 -0.83
CA LEU A 48 4.28 -12.88 -1.49
C LEU A 48 3.26 -12.14 -0.63
N ILE A 49 3.39 -10.82 -0.63
CA ILE A 49 2.43 -9.88 -0.04
C ILE A 49 1.86 -9.09 -1.21
N ALA A 50 0.54 -9.02 -1.33
CA ALA A 50 -0.12 -8.36 -2.45
C ALA A 50 -1.30 -7.53 -2.00
N GLN A 51 -1.58 -6.50 -2.78
CA GLN A 51 -2.70 -5.59 -2.58
C GLN A 51 -3.75 -5.89 -3.65
N GLN A 52 -4.97 -6.18 -3.20
CA GLN A 52 -6.08 -6.43 -4.10
C GLN A 52 -6.65 -5.10 -4.57
N ALA A 53 -6.68 -4.90 -5.87
CA ALA A 53 -7.24 -3.70 -6.45
C ALA A 53 -8.78 -3.71 -6.40
N PRO A 54 -9.40 -2.51 -6.42
CA PRO A 54 -10.82 -2.37 -6.71
C PRO A 54 -11.21 -3.01 -8.05
N PRO A 55 -12.51 -3.31 -8.27
CA PRO A 55 -12.99 -3.80 -9.56
C PRO A 55 -12.58 -2.88 -10.72
N GLY A 56 -12.13 -3.46 -11.83
CA GLY A 56 -11.68 -2.69 -13.00
C GLY A 56 -10.19 -2.32 -13.00
N CYS A 57 -9.53 -2.39 -11.85
CA CYS A 57 -8.10 -2.13 -11.70
C CYS A 57 -7.26 -3.42 -11.73
N TRP A 58 -5.94 -3.26 -11.62
CA TRP A 58 -4.93 -4.32 -11.52
C TRP A 58 -4.37 -4.38 -10.11
N SER A 59 -4.41 -5.58 -9.52
CA SER A 59 -3.75 -5.88 -8.25
C SER A 59 -2.24 -5.95 -8.45
N SER A 60 -1.49 -5.67 -7.39
CA SER A 60 -0.02 -5.69 -7.43
C SER A 60 0.54 -6.58 -6.33
N VAL A 61 1.59 -7.34 -6.65
CA VAL A 61 2.49 -7.88 -5.63
C VAL A 61 3.23 -6.71 -5.02
N TRP A 62 2.92 -6.41 -3.77
CA TRP A 62 3.45 -5.24 -3.07
C TRP A 62 4.82 -5.51 -2.45
N GLY A 63 5.03 -6.72 -1.92
CA GLY A 63 6.28 -7.16 -1.30
C GLY A 63 6.52 -8.66 -1.45
N SER A 64 7.75 -9.10 -1.20
CA SER A 64 8.15 -10.50 -1.29
C SER A 64 9.29 -10.83 -0.32
N PHE A 65 9.18 -11.95 0.41
CA PHE A 65 10.31 -12.53 1.14
C PHE A 65 11.05 -13.50 0.22
N ALA A 66 11.76 -12.97 -0.79
CA ALA A 66 12.38 -13.76 -1.87
C ALA A 66 13.26 -14.92 -1.36
N GLN A 67 13.97 -14.67 -0.24
CA GLN A 67 14.72 -15.65 0.52
C GLN A 67 14.19 -15.65 1.96
N PRO A 68 13.13 -16.43 2.26
CA PRO A 68 12.50 -16.38 3.56
C PRO A 68 13.42 -16.96 4.64
N PHE A 69 13.44 -16.32 5.81
CA PHE A 69 14.11 -16.79 7.03
C PHE A 69 13.08 -17.35 8.02
N SER A 70 13.53 -17.84 9.18
CA SER A 70 12.60 -18.27 10.24
C SER A 70 11.72 -17.14 10.77
N HIS A 71 12.23 -15.92 10.74
CA HIS A 71 11.49 -14.70 11.08
C HIS A 71 11.67 -13.71 9.94
N ASN A 72 10.57 -13.29 9.33
CA ASN A 72 10.56 -12.27 8.29
C ASN A 72 9.73 -11.09 8.74
N TYR A 73 10.11 -9.90 8.30
CA TYR A 73 9.49 -8.66 8.72
C TYR A 73 9.12 -7.83 7.51
N LEU A 74 7.88 -7.37 7.47
CA LEU A 74 7.41 -6.30 6.60
C LEU A 74 7.04 -5.11 7.48
N VAL A 75 7.56 -3.93 7.14
CA VAL A 75 7.29 -2.68 7.85
C VAL A 75 6.90 -1.60 6.85
N TRP A 76 5.89 -0.80 7.17
CA TRP A 76 5.55 0.40 6.38
C TRP A 76 4.87 1.45 7.26
N ASN A 77 4.69 2.64 6.69
CA ASN A 77 4.01 3.77 7.31
C ASN A 77 2.95 4.32 6.35
N GLU A 78 1.74 4.58 6.87
CA GLU A 78 0.63 5.18 6.10
C GLU A 78 0.99 6.54 5.49
N THR A 79 1.80 7.35 6.17
CA THR A 79 2.27 8.65 5.62
C THR A 79 3.28 8.47 4.48
N GLY A 80 3.74 7.24 4.24
CA GLY A 80 4.63 6.83 3.15
C GLY A 80 3.93 6.65 1.79
N THR A 81 2.64 6.94 1.70
CA THR A 81 1.84 6.74 0.48
C THR A 81 2.20 7.79 -0.58
N SER A 82 2.24 7.37 -1.84
CA SER A 82 2.58 8.16 -3.02
C SER A 82 1.55 7.90 -4.12
N VAL A 83 1.31 8.90 -4.99
CA VAL A 83 0.59 8.69 -6.25
C VAL A 83 1.58 8.51 -7.38
N TYR A 84 1.22 7.72 -8.39
CA TYR A 84 2.04 7.56 -9.58
C TYR A 84 1.20 7.50 -10.85
N ALA A 85 1.88 7.75 -11.97
CA ALA A 85 1.39 7.61 -13.33
C ALA A 85 2.37 6.75 -14.15
N SER A 86 1.84 5.96 -15.06
CA SER A 86 2.59 5.09 -15.95
C SER A 86 1.98 5.06 -17.35
N THR A 87 2.85 4.91 -18.35
CA THR A 87 2.49 4.66 -19.75
C THR A 87 2.65 3.20 -20.14
N SER A 88 3.23 2.35 -19.28
CA SER A 88 3.43 0.94 -19.60
C SER A 88 2.09 0.20 -19.55
N ALA A 89 1.62 -0.28 -20.70
CA ALA A 89 0.47 -1.17 -20.78
C ALA A 89 0.68 -2.38 -19.86
N PHE A 90 -0.36 -2.73 -19.09
CA PHE A 90 -0.27 -3.85 -18.17
C PHE A 90 -0.14 -5.19 -18.89
N GLY A 91 0.64 -6.07 -18.29
CA GLY A 91 0.68 -7.48 -18.64
C GLY A 91 0.48 -8.33 -17.38
N GLU A 92 -0.32 -9.38 -17.51
CA GLU A 92 -0.46 -10.38 -16.45
C GLU A 92 0.91 -10.96 -16.09
N GLY A 93 1.31 -10.85 -14.83
CA GLY A 93 2.60 -11.35 -14.36
C GLY A 93 3.79 -10.45 -14.70
N HIS A 94 3.57 -9.24 -15.22
CA HIS A 94 4.63 -8.29 -15.54
C HIS A 94 4.70 -7.14 -14.52
N PRO A 95 5.90 -6.67 -14.15
CA PRO A 95 6.03 -5.49 -13.31
C PRO A 95 5.63 -4.23 -14.07
N ILE A 96 4.97 -3.30 -13.39
CA ILE A 96 4.72 -1.96 -13.95
C ILE A 96 5.98 -1.09 -13.83
N HIS A 97 6.19 -0.20 -14.79
CA HIS A 97 7.20 0.85 -14.68
C HIS A 97 6.54 2.17 -14.26
N ILE A 98 6.90 2.69 -13.09
CA ILE A 98 6.44 4.02 -12.65
C ILE A 98 7.18 5.09 -13.44
N GLY A 99 6.43 5.94 -14.15
CA GLY A 99 6.99 7.06 -14.92
C GLY A 99 7.07 8.34 -14.09
N ALA A 100 5.90 8.92 -13.77
CA ALA A 100 5.79 10.12 -12.95
C ALA A 100 5.16 9.79 -11.60
N PHE A 101 5.52 10.54 -10.57
CA PHE A 101 5.00 10.30 -9.23
C PHE A 101 5.05 11.56 -8.36
N GLN A 102 4.26 11.55 -7.29
CA GLN A 102 4.38 12.49 -6.19
C GLN A 102 4.39 11.70 -4.88
N ARG A 103 5.47 11.88 -4.10
CA ARG A 103 5.68 11.16 -2.83
C ARG A 103 4.99 11.83 -1.66
N TYR A 104 4.63 11.00 -0.67
CA TYR A 104 4.11 11.43 0.63
C TYR A 104 2.89 12.35 0.49
N VAL A 105 1.91 11.85 -0.27
CA VAL A 105 0.66 12.54 -0.54
C VAL A 105 -0.19 12.65 0.70
N GLN A 106 -1.00 13.70 0.74
CA GLN A 106 -1.91 14.00 1.83
C GLN A 106 -3.30 13.48 1.46
N PRO A 107 -4.00 12.81 2.38
CA PRO A 107 -5.42 12.54 2.22
C PRO A 107 -6.22 13.84 2.01
N GLN A 108 -7.43 13.71 1.49
CA GLN A 108 -8.34 14.79 1.08
C GLN A 108 -7.77 15.77 0.05
N HIS A 109 -6.80 15.32 -0.75
CA HIS A 109 -6.25 16.13 -1.84
C HIS A 109 -6.43 15.45 -3.20
N GLY A 110 -6.72 16.27 -4.20
CA GLY A 110 -6.67 15.92 -5.62
C GLY A 110 -5.30 16.27 -6.22
N TYR A 111 -4.79 15.40 -7.07
CA TYR A 111 -3.47 15.47 -7.69
C TYR A 111 -3.61 15.59 -9.21
N ASP A 112 -3.32 16.77 -9.75
CA ASP A 112 -3.45 17.05 -11.17
C ASP A 112 -2.23 16.54 -11.94
N PHE A 113 -2.47 15.62 -12.89
CA PHE A 113 -1.49 15.10 -13.83
C PHE A 113 -1.62 15.79 -15.19
N LYS A 114 -0.56 16.47 -15.65
CA LYS A 114 -0.54 17.19 -16.94
C LYS A 114 0.87 17.42 -17.48
N ASP A 115 1.00 17.34 -18.79
CA ASP A 115 2.24 17.36 -19.57
C ASP A 115 3.28 16.37 -18.99
N GLY A 116 2.83 15.15 -18.69
CA GLY A 116 3.66 14.04 -18.20
C GLY A 116 4.12 14.15 -16.73
N ALA A 117 3.57 15.07 -15.93
CA ALA A 117 3.97 15.25 -14.53
C ALA A 117 2.80 15.65 -13.61
N PHE A 118 2.95 15.36 -12.31
CA PHE A 118 2.07 15.90 -11.27
C PHE A 118 2.44 17.36 -10.97
N ARG A 119 1.45 18.27 -10.96
CA ARG A 119 1.69 19.71 -10.85
C ARG A 119 1.19 20.35 -9.58
N ARG A 120 -0.05 20.03 -9.21
CA ARG A 120 -0.77 20.71 -8.14
C ARG A 120 -1.51 19.69 -7.29
N GLN A 121 -1.34 19.81 -5.98
CA GLN A 121 -2.25 19.21 -5.01
C GLN A 121 -3.26 20.25 -4.57
N VAL A 122 -4.54 19.89 -4.53
CA VAL A 122 -5.64 20.77 -4.17
C VAL A 122 -6.50 20.06 -3.15
N TYR A 123 -6.77 20.70 -2.01
CA TYR A 123 -7.74 20.18 -1.05
C TYR A 123 -9.12 20.02 -1.71
N GLN A 124 -9.77 18.89 -1.47
CA GLN A 124 -11.09 18.57 -2.00
C GLN A 124 -12.03 18.25 -0.84
N ASP A 125 -13.08 19.04 -0.68
CA ASP A 125 -14.07 18.91 0.41
C ASP A 125 -15.04 17.72 0.22
N TRP A 126 -15.10 17.18 -1.00
CA TRP A 126 -15.91 16.02 -1.35
C TRP A 126 -15.20 14.67 -1.15
N LEU A 127 -13.90 14.67 -0.79
CA LEU A 127 -13.16 13.45 -0.46
C LEU A 127 -13.31 13.08 1.01
N ASP A 128 -13.48 11.78 1.28
CA ASP A 128 -13.43 11.26 2.64
C ASP A 128 -12.02 11.45 3.25
N GLU A 129 -11.91 11.41 4.57
CA GLU A 129 -10.69 11.75 5.34
C GLU A 129 -9.46 10.91 4.96
N ASP A 130 -9.64 9.72 4.39
CA ASP A 130 -8.59 8.80 3.97
C ASP A 130 -8.39 8.75 2.45
N GLN A 131 -9.23 9.44 1.67
CA GLN A 131 -9.21 9.36 0.21
C GLN A 131 -8.31 10.40 -0.43
N LEU A 132 -7.87 10.12 -1.65
CA LEU A 132 -7.24 11.08 -2.53
C LEU A 132 -7.79 10.94 -3.94
N ALA A 133 -7.69 11.99 -4.75
CA ALA A 133 -8.09 11.93 -6.15
C ALA A 133 -6.88 12.12 -7.05
N ILE A 134 -6.86 11.45 -8.20
CA ILE A 134 -5.92 11.77 -9.29
C ILE A 134 -6.74 12.27 -10.46
N ASN A 135 -6.42 13.46 -10.96
CA ASN A 135 -7.06 14.06 -12.13
C ASN A 135 -6.13 13.93 -13.34
N ASN A 136 -6.53 13.17 -14.35
CA ASN A 136 -5.80 13.08 -15.61
C ASN A 136 -6.23 14.23 -16.53
N LEU A 137 -5.46 15.30 -16.55
CA LEU A 137 -5.74 16.47 -17.40
C LEU A 137 -5.09 16.37 -18.78
N GLU A 138 -4.54 15.20 -19.12
CA GLU A 138 -4.11 14.85 -20.47
C GLU A 138 -5.30 14.42 -21.32
N THR A 139 -5.08 14.32 -22.64
CA THR A 139 -6.05 13.71 -23.55
C THR A 139 -5.84 12.21 -23.76
N ASP A 140 -4.67 11.70 -23.38
CA ASP A 140 -4.30 10.30 -23.55
C ASP A 140 -4.70 9.44 -22.33
N VAL A 141 -4.71 8.12 -22.55
CA VAL A 141 -4.95 7.13 -21.51
C VAL A 141 -3.64 6.86 -20.75
N TYR A 142 -3.74 6.85 -19.42
CA TYR A 142 -2.63 6.54 -18.52
C TYR A 142 -3.07 5.57 -17.44
N TYR A 143 -2.07 5.01 -16.75
CA TYR A 143 -2.26 4.11 -15.63
C TYR A 143 -1.85 4.80 -14.34
N PHE A 144 -2.79 4.91 -13.41
CA PHE A 144 -2.58 5.62 -12.16
C PHE A 144 -2.80 4.70 -10.97
N GLY A 145 -2.15 4.99 -9.87
CA GLY A 145 -2.39 4.25 -8.65
C GLY A 145 -1.65 4.81 -7.46
N LEU A 146 -1.78 4.07 -6.37
CA LEU A 146 -1.03 4.32 -5.14
C LEU A 146 0.20 3.43 -5.10
N ALA A 147 1.29 3.97 -4.58
CA ALA A 147 2.49 3.24 -4.23
C ALA A 147 2.88 3.59 -2.79
N GLN A 148 3.57 2.68 -2.11
CA GLN A 148 3.93 2.91 -0.72
C GLN A 148 5.28 2.30 -0.41
N ASP A 149 6.18 3.12 0.14
CA ASP A 149 7.49 2.66 0.61
C ASP A 149 7.30 1.58 1.69
N ILE A 150 8.00 0.45 1.52
CA ILE A 150 8.03 -0.64 2.50
C ILE A 150 9.46 -1.01 2.83
N ASN A 151 9.61 -1.67 3.97
CA ASN A 151 10.84 -2.32 4.36
C ASN A 151 10.59 -3.82 4.56
N VAL A 152 11.34 -4.65 3.86
CA VAL A 152 11.28 -6.10 3.91
C VAL A 152 12.61 -6.62 4.43
N ASN A 153 12.61 -7.24 5.62
CA ASN A 153 13.83 -7.77 6.25
C ASN A 153 15.00 -6.77 6.33
N SER A 154 14.70 -5.49 6.63
CA SER A 154 15.64 -4.35 6.64
C SER A 154 15.99 -3.78 5.27
N GLU A 155 15.56 -4.39 4.16
CA GLU A 155 15.72 -3.86 2.81
C GLU A 155 14.59 -2.89 2.46
N GLU A 156 14.93 -1.66 2.10
CA GLU A 156 13.96 -0.68 1.63
C GLU A 156 13.56 -0.97 0.19
N ILE A 157 12.25 -1.07 -0.05
CA ILE A 157 11.66 -1.16 -1.38
C ILE A 157 10.85 0.14 -1.57
N ALA A 158 11.40 1.05 -2.38
CA ALA A 158 10.80 2.35 -2.61
C ALA A 158 9.65 2.25 -3.61
N MET A 159 8.50 2.83 -3.24
CA MET A 159 7.29 2.94 -4.05
C MET A 159 6.85 1.68 -4.82
N PRO A 160 6.85 0.47 -4.23
CA PRO A 160 6.13 -0.64 -4.87
C PRO A 160 4.65 -0.25 -5.00
N PRO A 161 4.05 -0.42 -6.19
CA PRO A 161 2.63 -0.14 -6.40
C PRO A 161 1.75 -1.01 -5.50
N LEU A 162 0.72 -0.41 -4.92
CA LEU A 162 -0.38 -1.11 -4.25
C LEU A 162 -1.35 -1.68 -5.30
N TYR A 163 -1.72 -0.87 -6.27
CA TYR A 163 -2.58 -1.27 -7.39
C TYR A 163 -2.48 -0.24 -8.51
N SER A 164 -3.14 -0.50 -9.63
CA SER A 164 -3.13 0.39 -10.79
C SER A 164 -4.44 0.36 -11.57
N CYS A 165 -4.94 1.52 -11.94
CA CYS A 165 -6.20 1.71 -12.66
C CYS A 165 -5.92 2.43 -13.97
N GLU A 166 -6.56 1.98 -15.05
CA GLU A 166 -6.58 2.68 -16.33
C GLU A 166 -7.55 3.86 -16.24
N MET A 167 -7.13 5.04 -16.68
CA MET A 167 -7.98 6.23 -16.66
C MET A 167 -7.86 6.96 -17.99
N MET A 168 -9.01 7.35 -18.55
CA MET A 168 -9.03 8.10 -19.80
C MET A 168 -8.58 9.54 -19.57
N GLY A 169 -8.28 10.24 -20.66
CA GLY A 169 -8.01 11.66 -20.62
C GLY A 169 -9.22 12.45 -20.11
N MET A 170 -8.96 13.50 -19.35
CA MET A 170 -9.97 14.40 -18.76
C MET A 170 -10.89 13.74 -17.72
N GLU A 171 -10.46 12.63 -17.13
CA GLU A 171 -11.16 11.95 -16.03
C GLU A 171 -10.44 12.11 -14.69
N TYR A 172 -11.13 11.74 -13.63
CA TYR A 172 -10.55 11.58 -12.31
C TYR A 172 -11.00 10.26 -11.69
N GLU A 173 -10.19 9.73 -10.79
CA GLU A 173 -10.51 8.54 -10.00
C GLU A 173 -10.14 8.79 -8.54
N VAL A 174 -10.91 8.17 -7.63
CA VAL A 174 -10.70 8.25 -6.19
C VAL A 174 -9.96 7.01 -5.72
N PHE A 175 -8.93 7.23 -4.93
CA PHE A 175 -8.06 6.19 -4.40
C PHE A 175 -8.12 6.21 -2.87
N THR A 176 -8.31 5.03 -2.29
CA THR A 176 -8.25 4.82 -0.85
C THR A 176 -7.01 3.99 -0.52
N PRO A 177 -6.08 4.49 0.30
CA PRO A 177 -5.01 3.69 0.88
C PRO A 177 -5.61 2.53 1.69
N SER A 178 -5.04 1.33 1.56
CA SER A 178 -5.52 0.13 2.27
C SER A 178 -4.55 -0.26 3.37
N SER A 179 -5.05 -0.43 4.59
CA SER A 179 -4.34 -1.06 5.71
C SER A 179 -4.47 -2.60 5.70
N SER A 180 -5.02 -3.17 4.63
CA SER A 180 -5.18 -4.61 4.45
C SER A 180 -4.37 -5.11 3.27
N PHE A 181 -3.94 -6.37 3.32
CA PHE A 181 -3.22 -7.03 2.21
C PHE A 181 -3.48 -8.53 2.22
N TYR A 182 -3.17 -9.19 1.11
CA TYR A 182 -3.15 -10.64 1.01
C TYR A 182 -1.72 -11.18 1.16
N ILE A 183 -1.59 -12.30 1.86
CA ILE A 183 -0.33 -13.05 1.96
C ILE A 183 -0.54 -14.49 1.52
N PHE A 184 0.42 -15.02 0.76
CA PHE A 184 0.36 -16.36 0.18
C PHE A 184 1.75 -16.81 -0.30
N LEU A 185 1.88 -18.09 -0.63
CA LEU A 185 3.06 -18.62 -1.31
C LEU A 185 2.94 -18.37 -2.81
N GLY A 186 4.00 -17.86 -3.43
CA GLY A 186 4.10 -17.61 -4.86
C GLY A 186 5.37 -18.16 -5.48
N GLY A 187 5.58 -17.91 -6.77
CA GLY A 187 6.83 -18.28 -7.45
C GLY A 187 7.98 -17.35 -7.04
N ARG A 188 9.18 -17.91 -6.85
CA ARG A 188 10.39 -17.14 -6.47
C ARG A 188 10.76 -16.03 -7.47
N THR A 189 10.34 -16.13 -8.73
CA THR A 189 10.60 -15.14 -9.77
C THR A 189 9.62 -13.97 -9.77
N THR A 190 8.57 -14.01 -8.95
CA THR A 190 7.58 -12.94 -8.86
C THR A 190 8.13 -11.80 -8.00
N ALA A 191 8.34 -10.64 -8.62
CA ALA A 191 8.91 -9.46 -7.96
C ALA A 191 7.82 -8.47 -7.50
N PRO A 192 8.12 -7.59 -6.53
CA PRO A 192 7.28 -6.43 -6.24
C PRO A 192 6.95 -5.59 -7.49
N GLY A 193 5.74 -5.05 -7.54
CA GLY A 193 5.18 -4.34 -8.70
C GLY A 193 4.61 -5.23 -9.80
N THR A 194 4.70 -6.57 -9.66
CA THR A 194 4.06 -7.51 -10.60
C THR A 194 2.54 -7.34 -10.58
N MET A 195 1.97 -7.03 -11.74
CA MET A 195 0.54 -6.77 -11.92
C MET A 195 -0.25 -8.03 -12.27
N THR A 196 -1.47 -8.14 -11.75
CA THR A 196 -2.41 -9.22 -12.06
C THR A 196 -3.85 -8.75 -11.94
N ARG A 197 -4.74 -9.27 -12.79
CA ARG A 197 -6.19 -9.05 -12.64
C ARG A 197 -6.80 -9.88 -11.51
N ASP A 198 -6.15 -10.97 -11.12
CA ASP A 198 -6.64 -11.89 -10.10
C ASP A 198 -5.46 -12.51 -9.34
N LEU A 199 -5.32 -12.17 -8.05
CA LEU A 199 -4.24 -12.68 -7.19
C LEU A 199 -4.14 -14.21 -7.17
N ARG A 200 -5.23 -14.93 -7.47
CA ARG A 200 -5.22 -16.41 -7.56
C ARG A 200 -4.35 -16.93 -8.69
N ARG A 201 -4.04 -16.11 -9.70
CA ARG A 201 -3.18 -16.49 -10.84
C ARG A 201 -1.70 -16.50 -10.49
N VAL A 202 -1.29 -15.67 -9.52
CA VAL A 202 0.09 -15.59 -9.04
C VAL A 202 0.30 -16.41 -7.76
N ALA A 203 -0.77 -16.81 -7.08
CA ALA A 203 -0.73 -17.61 -5.88
C ALA A 203 -0.52 -19.11 -6.18
N ARG A 204 0.34 -19.74 -5.38
CA ARG A 204 0.58 -21.19 -5.31
C ARG A 204 0.01 -21.83 -4.04
N SER A 205 -0.59 -21.01 -3.17
CA SER A 205 -1.33 -21.45 -1.99
C SER A 205 -2.68 -20.74 -1.89
N ALA A 206 -3.48 -21.10 -0.88
CA ALA A 206 -4.63 -20.28 -0.55
C ALA A 206 -4.19 -18.90 -0.05
N LEU A 207 -5.00 -17.89 -0.36
CA LEU A 207 -4.81 -16.50 0.02
C LEU A 207 -5.28 -16.29 1.47
N THR A 208 -4.48 -15.58 2.27
CA THR A 208 -4.90 -15.11 3.59
C THR A 208 -5.01 -13.59 3.56
N LEU A 209 -6.20 -13.06 3.85
CA LEU A 209 -6.41 -11.62 4.03
C LEU A 209 -5.99 -11.21 5.43
N VAL A 210 -5.09 -10.24 5.51
CA VAL A 210 -4.61 -9.62 6.74
C VAL A 210 -5.18 -8.21 6.81
N ARG A 211 -5.76 -7.84 7.95
CA ARG A 211 -6.33 -6.51 8.20
C ARG A 211 -5.78 -5.98 9.52
N PHE A 212 -5.40 -4.71 9.53
CA PHE A 212 -5.07 -4.02 10.76
C PHE A 212 -6.32 -3.35 11.31
N ASP A 213 -6.83 -3.87 12.42
CA ASP A 213 -7.91 -3.23 13.15
C ASP A 213 -7.42 -1.91 13.78
N PRO A 214 -8.30 -0.94 14.05
CA PRO A 214 -7.93 0.33 14.68
C PRO A 214 -7.07 0.12 15.94
N GLY A 215 -5.90 0.76 15.98
CA GLY A 215 -4.94 0.65 17.08
C GLY A 215 -4.00 -0.56 17.02
N THR A 216 -4.18 -1.47 16.07
CA THR A 216 -3.23 -2.56 15.81
C THR A 216 -2.09 -2.02 14.96
N THR A 217 -0.86 -2.20 15.44
CA THR A 217 0.36 -1.83 14.70
C THR A 217 1.28 -3.02 14.44
N LYS A 218 0.99 -4.18 15.04
CA LYS A 218 1.76 -5.40 14.86
C LYS A 218 0.85 -6.60 14.62
N ILE A 219 1.17 -7.40 13.60
CA ILE A 219 0.54 -8.70 13.33
C ILE A 219 1.62 -9.78 13.26
N ASN A 220 1.40 -10.91 13.93
CA ASN A 220 2.22 -12.11 13.78
C ASN A 220 1.47 -13.13 12.93
N LEU A 221 2.19 -13.78 12.01
CA LEU A 221 1.67 -14.77 11.10
C LEU A 221 2.54 -16.02 11.17
N SER A 222 1.93 -17.18 10.98
CA SER A 222 2.65 -18.43 10.72
C SER A 222 2.03 -19.20 9.57
N TRP A 223 2.82 -20.09 8.97
CA TRP A 223 2.37 -20.97 7.91
C TRP A 223 1.71 -22.23 8.49
N ASN A 224 0.44 -22.48 8.17
CA ASN A 224 -0.25 -23.69 8.57
C ASN A 224 -0.30 -24.69 7.40
N ARG A 225 0.60 -25.68 7.44
CA ARG A 225 0.72 -26.74 6.42
C ARG A 225 -0.55 -27.58 6.24
N SER A 226 -1.32 -27.81 7.31
CA SER A 226 -2.52 -28.66 7.23
C SER A 226 -3.63 -28.07 6.36
N VAL A 227 -3.68 -26.73 6.27
CA VAL A 227 -4.69 -26.00 5.48
C VAL A 227 -4.08 -25.27 4.28
N GLY A 228 -2.75 -25.30 4.12
CA GLY A 228 -2.05 -24.66 3.00
C GLY A 228 -2.26 -23.15 2.93
N ARG A 229 -2.25 -22.46 4.09
CA ARG A 229 -2.37 -20.99 4.17
C ARG A 229 -1.66 -20.40 5.38
N PHE A 230 -1.42 -19.10 5.35
CA PHE A 230 -0.99 -18.34 6.52
C PHE A 230 -2.14 -18.16 7.51
N VAL A 231 -1.83 -18.12 8.80
CA VAL A 231 -2.78 -17.85 9.88
C VAL A 231 -2.26 -16.71 10.76
N VAL A 232 -3.18 -15.88 11.25
CA VAL A 232 -2.89 -14.83 12.25
C VAL A 232 -2.81 -15.48 13.62
N GLU A 233 -1.76 -15.15 14.38
CA GLU A 233 -1.51 -15.62 15.75
C GLU A 233 -2.04 -14.66 16.81
#